data_AF-A0A9D7SD54-F1
#
_entry.id   AF-A0A9D7SD54-F1
#
_cell.length_a   1.000
_cell.length_b   1.000
_cell.length_c   1.000
_cell.angle_alpha   90.00
_cell.angle_beta   90.00
_cell.angle_gamma   90.00
#
_symmetry.space_group_name_H-M   'P 1'
#
loop_
_entity.id
_entity.type
_entity.pdbx_description
1 polymer ?
#
loop_
_entity_poly.entity_id
_entity_poly.type
_entity_poly.pdbx_seq_one_letter_code
_entity_poly.pdbx_strand_id
1 'polypeptide(L)'
;MNKHLILLLFLYTTLTAVSQPTKLITNKYSGSNQISENYSVLKSDRITKNGQYITYFRATKEEINDIKKGYIKLHHFIKMKGNYINGKKDGEWIEYSKPSVFKSQGNYNDDKKVGIWLSSKEGGSVIEKYDYDHQIKSNPL
;
A
#
# COMPACT_ATOMS: atom_id res chain seq x y z
N MET A 1 43.87 42.58 4.89
CA MET A 1 42.74 42.17 5.74
C MET A 1 41.46 42.62 5.07
N ASN A 2 40.81 41.73 4.31
CA ASN A 2 39.42 41.83 3.88
C ASN A 2 38.99 40.42 3.46
N LYS A 3 38.24 39.78 4.37
CA LYS A 3 37.67 38.45 4.19
C LYS A 3 36.45 38.60 3.28
N HIS A 4 36.58 38.32 1.99
CA HIS A 4 35.40 37.98 1.20
C HIS A 4 35.07 36.52 1.50
N LEU A 5 34.15 36.36 2.43
CA LEU A 5 33.49 35.12 2.79
C LEU A 5 32.77 34.59 1.53
N ILE A 6 33.41 33.66 0.82
CA ILE A 6 32.71 32.83 -0.15
C ILE A 6 31.83 31.90 0.68
N LEU A 7 30.57 32.28 0.86
CA LEU A 7 29.54 31.41 1.40
C LEU A 7 29.25 30.35 0.32
N LEU A 8 30.05 29.28 0.30
CA LEU A 8 29.68 28.04 -0.35
C LEU A 8 28.48 27.48 0.40
N LEU A 9 27.28 27.92 0.01
CA LEU A 9 26.06 27.16 0.24
C LEU A 9 26.26 25.83 -0.50
N PHE A 10 26.72 24.82 0.23
CA PHE A 10 26.44 23.44 -0.12
C PHE A 10 24.92 23.29 -0.07
N LEU A 11 24.24 23.60 -1.19
CA LEU A 11 22.96 23.00 -1.50
C LEU A 11 23.25 21.50 -1.45
N TYR A 12 22.78 20.83 -0.40
CA TYR A 12 22.81 19.37 -0.34
C TYR A 12 22.05 18.86 -1.57
N THR A 13 22.80 18.47 -2.58
CA THR A 13 22.27 17.83 -3.76
C THR A 13 21.75 16.46 -3.38
N THR A 14 20.45 16.30 -3.58
CA THR A 14 19.74 15.08 -3.97
C THR A 14 19.95 13.85 -3.09
N LEU A 15 19.01 13.58 -2.17
CA LEU A 15 18.66 12.19 -1.93
C LEU A 15 17.62 11.80 -2.98
N THR A 16 18.09 11.51 -4.19
CA THR A 16 17.34 10.54 -5.00
C THR A 16 17.28 9.31 -4.12
N ALA A 17 16.08 9.01 -3.62
CA ALA A 17 15.81 7.71 -3.05
C ALA A 17 16.14 6.70 -4.15
N VAL A 18 17.36 6.17 -4.14
CA VAL A 18 17.68 4.97 -4.91
C VAL A 18 16.80 3.92 -4.27
N SER A 19 15.63 3.72 -4.88
CA SER A 19 14.73 2.64 -4.49
C SER A 19 15.56 1.37 -4.47
N GLN A 20 15.72 0.81 -3.26
CA GLN A 20 16.58 -0.36 -3.08
C GLN A 20 16.09 -1.47 -4.00
N PRO A 21 16.97 -2.20 -4.70
CA PRO A 21 16.55 -3.23 -5.65
C PRO A 21 15.66 -4.28 -4.99
N THR A 22 14.50 -4.56 -5.59
CA THR A 22 13.52 -5.50 -5.06
C THR A 22 13.30 -6.73 -5.94
N LYS A 23 12.76 -7.79 -5.36
CA LYS A 23 12.28 -9.00 -6.03
C LYS A 23 10.79 -9.18 -5.71
N LEU A 24 9.98 -9.43 -6.74
CA LEU A 24 8.58 -9.81 -6.56
C LEU A 24 8.47 -11.26 -6.06
N ILE A 25 7.65 -11.45 -5.03
CA ILE A 25 7.22 -12.74 -4.50
C ILE A 25 5.70 -12.86 -4.71
N THR A 26 5.27 -14.03 -5.16
CA THR A 26 3.86 -14.37 -5.39
C THR A 26 3.51 -15.60 -4.57
N ASN A 27 2.57 -15.42 -3.64
CA ASN A 27 1.99 -16.51 -2.88
C ASN A 27 0.64 -16.91 -3.48
N LYS A 28 0.29 -18.19 -3.32
CA LYS A 28 -0.98 -18.76 -3.75
C LYS A 28 -1.74 -19.26 -2.53
N TYR A 29 -3.06 -19.37 -2.67
CA TYR A 29 -3.83 -20.08 -1.66
C TYR A 29 -3.45 -21.56 -1.61
N SER A 30 -3.45 -22.13 -0.40
CA SER A 30 -3.22 -23.57 -0.23
C SER A 30 -4.19 -24.40 -1.07
N GLY A 31 -3.67 -25.44 -1.73
CA GLY A 31 -4.43 -26.32 -2.62
C GLY A 31 -4.98 -25.64 -3.88
N SER A 32 -4.43 -24.51 -4.30
CA SER A 32 -4.95 -23.69 -5.40
C SER A 32 -3.85 -23.03 -6.22
N ASN A 33 -4.14 -22.75 -7.50
CA ASN A 33 -3.27 -21.95 -8.36
C ASN A 33 -3.57 -20.44 -8.30
N GLN A 34 -4.59 -20.04 -7.54
CA GLN A 34 -4.98 -18.66 -7.38
C GLN A 34 -4.00 -17.91 -6.48
N ILE A 35 -3.58 -16.74 -6.96
CA ILE A 35 -2.73 -15.81 -6.22
C ILE A 35 -3.49 -15.32 -4.99
N SER A 36 -2.87 -15.43 -3.82
CA SER A 36 -3.37 -14.85 -2.57
C SER A 36 -2.71 -13.51 -2.26
N GLU A 37 -1.45 -13.34 -2.66
CA GLU A 37 -0.63 -12.19 -2.28
C GLU A 37 0.53 -12.01 -3.28
N ASN A 38 0.83 -10.76 -3.60
CA ASN A 38 2.00 -10.32 -4.36
C ASN A 38 2.72 -9.24 -3.54
N TYR A 39 4.02 -9.39 -3.31
CA TYR A 39 4.79 -8.41 -2.55
C TYR A 39 6.24 -8.34 -2.98
N SER A 40 6.84 -7.17 -2.81
CA SER A 40 8.25 -6.94 -3.09
C SER A 40 9.10 -7.15 -1.84
N VAL A 41 10.24 -7.83 -1.97
CA VAL A 41 11.27 -7.96 -0.93
C VAL A 41 12.61 -7.42 -1.41
N LEU A 42 13.49 -7.00 -0.51
CA LEU A 42 14.85 -6.58 -0.85
C LEU A 42 15.62 -7.71 -1.52
N LYS A 43 16.38 -7.41 -2.58
CA LYS A 43 17.24 -8.41 -3.23
C LYS A 43 18.39 -8.88 -2.33
N SER A 44 18.81 -8.05 -1.38
CA SER A 44 19.92 -8.29 -0.46
C SER A 44 19.65 -9.48 0.48
N ASP A 45 18.48 -9.52 1.11
CA ASP A 45 18.11 -10.55 2.08
C ASP A 45 16.99 -11.48 1.60
N ARG A 46 16.21 -11.06 0.60
CA ARG A 46 15.03 -11.78 0.06
C ARG A 46 13.95 -12.08 1.10
N ILE A 47 13.97 -11.35 2.22
CA ILE A 47 13.08 -11.54 3.37
C ILE A 47 12.35 -10.24 3.67
N THR A 48 13.05 -9.11 3.70
CA THR A 48 12.51 -7.82 4.13
C THR A 48 11.59 -7.24 3.06
N LYS A 49 10.31 -7.06 3.40
CA LYS A 49 9.33 -6.42 2.50
C LYS A 49 9.75 -4.98 2.20
N ASN A 50 9.86 -4.64 0.93
CA ASN A 50 10.20 -3.30 0.49
C ASN A 50 9.62 -3.09 -0.90
N GLY A 51 8.78 -2.09 -1.08
CA GLY A 51 7.99 -1.85 -2.28
C GLY A 51 6.54 -2.33 -2.16
N GLN A 52 5.92 -2.53 -3.32
CA GLN A 52 4.48 -2.78 -3.44
C GLN A 52 4.07 -4.08 -2.73
N TYR A 53 2.90 -4.03 -2.09
CA TYR A 53 2.22 -5.14 -1.46
C TYR A 53 0.75 -5.18 -1.86
N ILE A 54 0.26 -6.34 -2.26
CA ILE A 54 -1.14 -6.57 -2.64
C ILE A 54 -1.57 -7.95 -2.12
N THR A 55 -2.75 -8.02 -1.51
CA THR A 55 -3.47 -9.27 -1.24
C THR A 55 -4.76 -9.31 -2.00
N TYR A 56 -5.26 -10.51 -2.26
CA TYR A 56 -6.47 -10.74 -3.02
C TYR A 56 -7.51 -11.50 -2.17
N PHE A 57 -8.78 -11.36 -2.53
CA PHE A 57 -9.86 -12.24 -2.13
C PHE A 57 -9.80 -13.53 -2.95
N ARG A 58 -10.35 -14.61 -2.37
CA ARG A 58 -10.52 -15.87 -3.09
C ARG A 58 -11.68 -15.71 -4.08
N ALA A 59 -11.38 -15.77 -5.37
CA ALA A 59 -12.39 -15.87 -6.43
C ALA A 59 -12.88 -17.32 -6.60
N THR A 60 -14.12 -17.47 -7.01
CA THR A 60 -14.78 -18.72 -7.39
C THR A 60 -14.17 -19.32 -8.67
N LYS A 61 -14.51 -20.58 -8.97
CA LYS A 61 -14.05 -21.25 -10.20
C LYS A 61 -14.52 -20.54 -11.47
N GLU A 62 -15.75 -20.02 -11.46
CA GLU A 62 -16.34 -19.28 -12.58
C GLU A 62 -15.59 -17.96 -12.80
N GLU A 63 -15.41 -17.16 -11.75
CA GLU A 63 -14.64 -15.92 -11.82
C GLU A 63 -13.19 -16.15 -12.26
N ILE A 64 -12.55 -17.24 -11.85
CA ILE A 64 -11.20 -17.61 -12.34
C ILE A 64 -11.22 -17.82 -13.86
N ASN A 65 -12.26 -18.46 -14.40
CA ASN A 65 -12.37 -18.66 -15.85
C ASN A 65 -12.58 -17.32 -16.56
N ASP A 66 -13.38 -16.42 -15.99
CA ASP A 66 -13.60 -15.09 -16.54
C ASP A 66 -12.36 -14.21 -16.48
N ILE A 67 -11.54 -14.34 -15.43
CA ILE A 67 -10.22 -13.71 -15.36
C ILE A 67 -9.31 -14.21 -16.48
N LYS A 68 -9.28 -15.52 -16.73
CA LYS A 68 -8.46 -16.12 -17.81
C LYS A 68 -8.91 -15.68 -19.20
N LYS A 69 -10.22 -15.50 -19.39
CA LYS A 69 -10.81 -14.95 -20.62
C LYS A 69 -10.66 -13.42 -20.73
N GLY A 70 -10.25 -12.76 -19.65
CA GLY A 70 -10.04 -11.33 -19.59
C GLY A 70 -11.31 -10.49 -19.36
N TYR A 71 -12.46 -11.13 -19.09
CA TYR A 71 -13.73 -10.47 -18.80
C TYR A 71 -13.71 -9.75 -17.46
N ILE A 72 -13.00 -10.31 -16.48
CA ILE A 72 -12.78 -9.70 -15.17
C ILE A 72 -11.28 -9.46 -14.99
N LYS A 73 -10.91 -8.30 -14.44
CA LYS A 73 -9.52 -8.01 -14.10
C LYS A 73 -9.22 -8.50 -12.68
N LEU A 74 -8.03 -9.06 -12.46
CA LEU A 74 -7.59 -9.51 -11.14
C LEU A 74 -7.67 -8.40 -10.07
N HIS A 75 -7.52 -7.13 -10.46
CA HIS A 75 -7.63 -6.00 -9.52
C HIS A 75 -9.00 -5.91 -8.85
N HIS A 76 -10.06 -6.46 -9.46
CA HIS A 76 -11.40 -6.53 -8.87
C HIS A 76 -11.40 -7.28 -7.54
N PHE A 77 -10.50 -8.26 -7.40
CA PHE A 77 -10.35 -9.10 -6.23
C PHE A 77 -9.32 -8.57 -5.23
N ILE A 78 -8.80 -7.34 -5.35
CA ILE A 78 -7.86 -6.81 -4.36
C ILE A 78 -8.57 -6.69 -3.00
N LYS A 79 -7.95 -7.24 -1.97
CA LYS A 79 -8.38 -7.15 -0.57
C LYS A 79 -7.68 -6.01 0.16
N MET A 80 -6.39 -5.86 -0.06
CA MET A 80 -5.57 -4.82 0.56
C MET A 80 -4.38 -4.54 -0.33
N LYS A 81 -4.02 -3.27 -0.49
CA LYS A 81 -2.82 -2.84 -1.20
C LYS A 81 -2.15 -1.68 -0.48
N GLY A 82 -0.84 -1.59 -0.63
CA GLY A 82 -0.03 -0.50 -0.09
C GLY A 82 1.45 -0.72 -0.40
N ASN A 83 2.31 -0.06 0.37
CA ASN A 83 3.74 -0.12 0.21
C ASN A 83 4.43 -0.44 1.55
N TYR A 84 5.56 -1.14 1.47
CA TYR A 84 6.49 -1.30 2.58
C TYR A 84 7.80 -0.56 2.31
N ILE A 85 8.41 0.00 3.34
CA ILE A 85 9.80 0.43 3.35
C ILE A 85 10.49 -0.30 4.50
N ASN A 86 11.57 -1.03 4.19
CA ASN A 86 12.37 -1.76 5.19
C ASN A 86 11.54 -2.60 6.19
N GLY A 87 10.54 -3.33 5.67
CA GLY A 87 9.71 -4.24 6.45
C GLY A 87 8.49 -3.59 7.11
N LYS A 88 8.32 -2.28 7.01
CA LYS A 88 7.24 -1.53 7.68
C LYS A 88 6.31 -0.85 6.68
N LYS A 89 5.02 -0.77 7.00
CA LYS A 89 4.02 -0.09 6.18
C LYS A 89 4.37 1.39 6.05
N ASP A 90 4.30 1.88 4.83
CA ASP A 90 4.60 3.27 4.51
C ASP A 90 3.71 3.75 3.36
N GLY A 91 3.38 5.05 3.37
CA GLY A 91 2.55 5.70 2.36
C GLY A 91 1.10 5.24 2.39
N GLU A 92 0.42 5.34 1.25
CA GLU A 92 -1.01 5.05 1.13
C GLU A 92 -1.30 3.55 1.22
N TRP A 93 -2.30 3.22 2.03
CA TRP A 93 -2.86 1.89 2.15
C TRP A 93 -4.36 1.93 1.90
N ILE A 94 -4.86 0.96 1.13
CA ILE A 94 -6.28 0.80 0.80
C ILE A 94 -6.70 -0.61 1.16
N GLU A 95 -7.82 -0.73 1.84
CA GLU A 95 -8.48 -1.98 2.22
C GLU A 95 -9.89 -2.06 1.65
N TYR A 96 -10.30 -3.27 1.29
CA TYR A 96 -11.63 -3.60 0.82
C TYR A 96 -12.24 -4.67 1.75
N SER A 97 -13.55 -4.62 1.95
CA SER A 97 -14.28 -5.60 2.79
C SER A 97 -14.75 -6.80 1.97
N LYS A 98 -15.04 -6.58 0.69
CA LYS A 98 -15.39 -7.55 -0.35
C LYS A 98 -14.79 -7.07 -1.67
N PRO A 99 -14.75 -7.89 -2.74
CA PRO A 99 -14.31 -7.43 -4.05
C PRO A 99 -14.95 -6.10 -4.44
N SER A 100 -14.11 -5.09 -4.71
CA SER A 100 -14.51 -3.71 -5.05
C SER A 100 -15.36 -2.94 -4.03
N VAL A 101 -15.59 -3.46 -2.81
CA VAL A 101 -16.30 -2.75 -1.74
C VAL A 101 -15.30 -2.08 -0.82
N PHE A 102 -15.15 -0.76 -0.97
CA PHE A 102 -14.23 0.07 -0.18
C PHE A 102 -14.48 -0.13 1.32
N LYS A 103 -13.40 -0.33 2.08
CA LYS A 103 -13.42 -0.44 3.55
C LYS A 103 -12.70 0.72 4.21
N SER A 104 -11.45 0.97 3.83
CA SER A 104 -10.70 2.11 4.37
C SER A 104 -9.51 2.49 3.51
N GLN A 105 -9.08 3.74 3.63
CA GLN A 105 -7.80 4.20 3.11
C GLN A 105 -7.17 5.24 4.02
N GLY A 106 -5.85 5.33 3.99
CA GLY A 106 -5.09 6.34 4.69
C GLY A 106 -3.60 6.06 4.59
N ASN A 107 -2.79 6.90 5.23
CA ASN A 107 -1.35 6.77 5.17
C ASN A 107 -0.78 6.09 6.41
N TYR A 108 0.30 5.32 6.20
CA TYR A 108 1.19 4.87 7.26
C TYR A 108 2.54 5.58 7.15
N ASN A 109 3.19 5.76 8.30
CA ASN A 109 4.60 6.09 8.43
C ASN A 109 5.17 5.15 9.49
N ASP A 110 6.09 4.27 9.10
CA ASP A 110 6.74 3.33 10.02
C ASP A 110 5.73 2.47 10.81
N ASP A 111 4.78 1.84 10.11
CA ASP A 111 3.64 1.06 10.67
C ASP A 111 2.60 1.86 11.47
N LYS A 112 2.78 3.17 11.66
CA LYS A 112 1.82 4.02 12.36
C LYS A 112 0.90 4.72 11.38
N LYS A 113 -0.40 4.69 11.66
CA LYS A 113 -1.37 5.50 10.91
C LYS A 113 -1.09 6.97 11.12
N VAL A 114 -1.05 7.74 10.04
CA VAL A 114 -0.80 9.19 10.06
C VAL A 114 -1.80 9.92 9.18
N GLY A 115 -2.03 11.18 9.51
CA GLY A 115 -2.95 12.07 8.80
C GLY A 115 -4.37 11.53 8.70
N ILE A 116 -5.01 11.84 7.58
CA ILE A 116 -6.42 11.51 7.37
C ILE A 116 -6.59 10.05 6.96
N TRP A 117 -7.46 9.37 7.69
CA TRP A 117 -8.00 8.06 7.37
C TRP A 117 -9.48 8.16 7.05
N LEU A 118 -9.89 7.51 5.97
CA LEU A 118 -11.27 7.35 5.56
C LEU A 118 -11.67 5.90 5.75
N SER A 119 -12.86 5.63 6.29
CA SER A 119 -13.38 4.26 6.46
C SER A 119 -14.87 4.19 6.22
N SER A 120 -15.36 3.15 5.56
CA SER A 120 -16.80 2.88 5.47
C SER A 120 -17.30 2.15 6.72
N LYS A 121 -18.46 2.53 7.25
CA LYS A 121 -19.19 1.75 8.25
C LYS A 121 -19.76 0.47 7.62
N GLU A 122 -20.04 -0.52 8.47
CA GLU A 122 -20.85 -1.68 8.10
C GLU A 122 -22.14 -1.21 7.40
N GLY A 123 -22.38 -1.70 6.17
CA GLY A 123 -23.51 -1.27 5.33
C GLY A 123 -23.15 -0.33 4.17
N GLY A 124 -21.88 0.10 4.04
CA GLY A 124 -21.30 0.60 2.79
C GLY A 124 -21.47 2.09 2.47
N SER A 125 -22.48 2.76 3.03
CA SER A 125 -22.81 4.14 2.60
C SER A 125 -22.22 5.26 3.46
N VAL A 126 -21.75 4.98 4.68
CA VAL A 126 -21.22 6.03 5.57
C VAL A 126 -19.71 5.97 5.60
N ILE A 127 -19.06 7.01 5.11
CA ILE A 127 -17.63 7.23 5.30
C ILE A 127 -17.44 7.93 6.65
N GLU A 128 -16.47 7.51 7.45
CA GLU A 128 -15.96 8.23 8.61
C GLU A 128 -14.57 8.74 8.25
N LYS A 129 -14.25 9.95 8.71
CA LYS A 129 -12.93 10.55 8.61
C LYS A 129 -12.31 10.59 10.01
N TYR A 130 -11.08 10.11 10.14
CA TYR A 130 -10.31 10.23 11.37
C TYR A 130 -8.95 10.83 11.05
N ASP A 131 -8.60 11.90 11.75
CA ASP A 131 -7.29 12.52 11.69
C ASP A 131 -6.41 11.94 12.80
N TYR A 132 -5.41 11.14 12.43
CA TYR A 132 -4.50 10.50 13.39
C TYR A 132 -3.46 11.46 13.96
N ASP A 133 -3.19 12.59 13.30
CA ASP A 133 -2.20 13.57 13.77
C ASP A 133 -2.83 14.46 14.85
N HIS A 134 -4.12 14.79 14.70
CA HIS A 134 -4.87 15.64 15.65
C HIS A 134 -5.83 14.86 16.56
N GLN A 135 -6.01 13.55 16.33
CA GLN A 135 -6.94 12.67 17.03
C GLN A 135 -8.42 13.12 16.93
N ILE A 136 -8.82 13.65 15.78
CA ILE A 136 -10.16 14.19 15.54
C ILE A 136 -10.97 13.25 14.65
N LYS A 137 -12.19 12.90 15.08
CA LYS A 137 -13.16 12.16 14.27
C LYS A 137 -14.18 13.12 13.65
N SER A 138 -14.46 12.97 12.36
CA SER A 138 -15.54 13.70 11.68
C SER A 138 -16.27 12.79 10.70
N ASN A 139 -17.54 13.09 10.42
CA ASN A 139 -18.21 12.54 9.24
C ASN A 139 -17.86 13.44 8.03
N PRO A 140 -17.73 12.91 6.81
CA PRO A 140 -17.75 13.73 5.61
C PRO A 140 -19.08 14.48 5.56
N LEU A 141 -18.99 15.75 5.15
CA LEU A 141 -20.14 16.62 4.85
C LEU A 141 -20.99 16.04 3.73
#